data_AF-X1BYN1-F1
#
_entry.id   AF-X1BYN1-F1
#
_cell.length_a   1.000
_cell.length_b   1.000
_cell.length_c   1.000
_cell.angle_alpha   90.00
_cell.angle_beta   90.00
_cell.angle_gamma   90.00
#
_symmetry.space_group_name_H-M   'P 1'
#
loop_
_entity.id
_entity.type
_entity.pdbx_description
1 polymer ?
#
loop_
_entity_poly.entity_id
_entity_poly.type
_entity_poly.pdbx_seq_one_letter_code
_entity_poly.pdbx_strand_id
1 'polypeptide(L)'
;PTVVGGLNDNQVGDLIDIAVKNNDVVRGVNFQPVSITGRIDYEKRKEMRITIPDLINDIDEQTNGRIKPDDWFPVPAMAPIGRALGLMRGQPQVEMGCHAACGMSTFIFINEDGEYEPITQIIDVDKFIEIAVEISNLYAEGKREPSKRSKVKLAALVRHFKKKGMLKDLLTLFLKKAEYETLAQFMRGVIMIGTMHFMDAYNMDLERVQHCPINYAIPDGRIIPFCTYNSIHRQDVESKFGMTFDEWRDSHKPTKMEEETITKPEFDGKKHR
;
A
#
# COMPACT_ATOMS: atom_id res chain seq x y z
N PRO A 1 11.12 -1.88 -0.84
CA PRO A 1 12.46 -2.43 -0.49
C PRO A 1 12.32 -3.49 0.60
N THR A 2 13.09 -4.59 0.54
CA THR A 2 13.07 -5.58 1.63
C THR A 2 13.99 -5.13 2.75
N VAL A 3 13.53 -5.23 4.00
CA VAL A 3 14.28 -4.82 5.20
C VAL A 3 14.57 -6.04 6.06
N VAL A 4 15.83 -6.17 6.48
CA VAL A 4 16.36 -7.26 7.30
C VAL A 4 17.07 -6.61 8.50
N GLY A 5 16.73 -7.06 9.71
CA GLY A 5 17.34 -6.57 10.94
C GLY A 5 18.86 -6.77 10.94
N GLY A 6 19.59 -5.74 11.35
CA GLY A 6 21.05 -5.72 11.41
C GLY A 6 21.78 -5.68 10.06
N LEU A 7 21.06 -5.59 8.94
CA LEU A 7 21.66 -5.54 7.60
C LEU A 7 21.43 -4.20 6.90
N ASN A 8 20.17 -3.76 6.83
CA ASN A 8 19.79 -2.54 6.09
C ASN A 8 18.63 -1.76 6.74
N ASP A 9 18.22 -2.16 7.94
CA ASP A 9 17.29 -1.44 8.80
C ASP A 9 17.77 -0.03 9.13
N ASN A 10 19.09 0.19 9.22
CA ASN A 10 19.70 1.51 9.39
C ASN A 10 19.68 2.44 8.15
N GLN A 11 19.02 2.05 7.05
CA GLN A 11 18.99 2.81 5.78
C GLN A 11 17.57 3.22 5.35
N VAL A 12 16.57 3.01 6.21
CA VAL A 12 15.16 3.25 5.85
C VAL A 12 14.87 4.75 5.69
N GLY A 13 15.52 5.61 6.49
CA GLY A 13 15.46 7.07 6.33
C GLY A 13 16.06 7.54 5.01
N ASP A 14 17.24 7.04 4.64
CA ASP A 14 17.90 7.38 3.37
C ASP A 14 17.02 7.04 2.15
N LEU A 15 16.30 5.93 2.20
CA LEU A 15 15.37 5.53 1.15
C LEU A 15 14.17 6.47 1.04
N ILE A 16 13.66 6.98 2.17
CA ILE A 16 12.62 8.01 2.19
C ILE A 16 13.15 9.31 1.59
N ASP A 17 14.36 9.73 1.95
CA ASP A 17 15.00 10.93 1.41
C ASP A 17 15.23 10.84 -0.10
N ILE A 18 15.62 9.68 -0.62
CA ILE A 18 15.71 9.43 -2.05
C ILE A 18 14.33 9.61 -2.70
N ALA A 19 13.26 9.08 -2.10
CA ALA A 19 11.91 9.24 -2.62
C ALA A 19 11.46 10.71 -2.63
N VAL A 20 11.75 11.46 -1.57
CA VAL A 20 11.46 12.90 -1.47
C VAL A 20 12.21 13.70 -2.54
N LYS A 21 13.50 13.43 -2.74
CA LYS A 21 14.31 14.09 -3.77
C LYS A 21 13.84 13.79 -5.20
N ASN A 22 13.21 12.64 -5.41
CA ASN A 22 12.72 12.18 -6.72
C ASN A 22 11.18 12.15 -6.76
N ASN A 23 10.52 13.07 -6.05
CA ASN A 23 9.06 13.10 -5.94
C ASN A 23 8.33 13.44 -7.25
N ASP A 24 9.04 13.86 -8.29
CA ASP A 24 8.50 14.00 -9.64
C ASP A 24 8.04 12.64 -10.20
N VAL A 25 8.78 11.57 -9.87
CA VAL A 25 8.52 10.20 -10.35
C VAL A 25 8.13 9.20 -9.25
N VAL A 26 8.71 9.31 -8.05
CA VAL A 26 8.44 8.41 -6.92
C VAL A 26 7.18 8.85 -6.19
N ARG A 27 6.20 7.94 -6.09
CA ARG A 27 4.90 8.19 -5.41
C ARG A 27 4.70 7.37 -4.15
N GLY A 28 5.63 6.46 -3.85
CA GLY A 28 5.60 5.72 -2.61
C GLY A 28 6.81 4.83 -2.41
N VAL A 29 7.12 4.58 -1.15
CA VAL A 29 8.11 3.60 -0.71
C VAL A 29 7.37 2.56 0.11
N ASN A 30 7.26 1.35 -0.40
CA ASN A 30 6.67 0.23 0.33
C ASN A 30 7.79 -0.68 0.83
N PHE A 31 8.07 -0.62 2.13
CA PHE A 31 8.99 -1.48 2.82
C PHE A 31 8.38 -2.87 3.01
N GLN A 32 9.23 -3.89 3.03
CA GLN A 32 8.82 -5.27 3.18
C GLN A 32 9.75 -5.92 4.20
N PRO A 33 9.31 -6.08 5.46
CA PRO A 33 10.02 -6.90 6.42
C PRO A 33 10.32 -8.30 5.86
N VAL A 34 11.51 -8.81 6.17
CA VAL A 34 11.97 -10.10 5.64
C VAL A 34 11.06 -11.26 6.03
N SER A 35 10.78 -12.11 5.03
CA SER A 35 10.15 -13.43 5.19
C SER A 35 11.25 -14.48 5.14
N ILE A 36 11.35 -15.31 6.19
CA ILE A 36 12.47 -16.24 6.39
C ILE A 36 12.02 -17.65 6.03
N THR A 37 12.70 -18.28 5.08
CA THR A 37 12.41 -19.64 4.62
C THR A 37 13.58 -20.58 4.85
N GLY A 38 13.30 -21.88 4.95
CA GLY A 38 14.31 -22.92 5.20
C GLY A 38 14.67 -23.09 6.67
N ARG A 39 15.68 -23.93 6.94
CA ARG A 39 16.17 -24.19 8.30
C ARG A 39 17.21 -23.14 8.67
N ILE A 40 16.92 -22.39 9.73
CA ILE A 40 17.81 -21.37 10.28
C ILE A 40 17.89 -21.53 11.80
N ASP A 41 19.03 -21.15 12.37
CA ASP A 41 19.22 -21.07 13.82
C ASP A 41 18.24 -20.04 14.44
N TYR A 42 17.75 -20.34 15.64
CA TYR A 42 16.74 -19.51 16.29
C TYR A 42 17.22 -18.09 16.59
N GLU A 43 18.47 -17.94 17.06
CA GLU A 43 19.02 -16.62 17.41
C GLU A 43 19.28 -15.79 16.16
N LYS A 44 19.91 -16.38 15.14
CA LYS A 44 20.11 -15.70 13.84
C LYS A 44 18.79 -15.25 13.20
N ARG A 45 17.76 -16.10 13.27
CA ARG A 45 16.42 -15.77 12.78
C ARG A 45 15.83 -14.57 13.53
N LYS A 46 16.08 -14.48 14.84
CA LYS A 46 15.59 -13.38 15.68
C LYS A 46 16.34 -12.08 15.36
N GLU A 47 17.65 -12.13 15.16
CA GLU A 47 18.47 -10.98 14.75
C GLU A 47 18.03 -10.40 13.41
N MET A 48 17.76 -11.26 12.42
CA MET A 48 17.30 -10.84 11.09
C MET A 48 15.86 -10.32 11.09
N ARG A 49 15.07 -10.68 12.10
CA ARG A 49 13.64 -10.38 12.11
C ARG A 49 13.44 -8.90 12.43
N ILE A 50 12.78 -8.23 11.50
CA ILE A 50 12.21 -6.90 11.74
C ILE A 50 10.69 -7.01 11.67
N THR A 51 9.98 -6.38 12.62
CA THR A 51 8.52 -6.31 12.61
C THR A 51 8.04 -4.97 12.06
N ILE A 52 6.73 -4.82 11.87
CA ILE A 52 6.14 -3.54 11.46
C ILE A 52 6.44 -2.44 12.51
N PRO A 53 6.20 -2.65 13.81
CA PRO A 53 6.58 -1.68 14.83
C PRO A 53 8.06 -1.34 14.86
N ASP A 54 8.95 -2.33 14.74
CA ASP A 54 10.41 -2.09 14.73
C ASP A 54 10.78 -1.14 13.58
N LEU A 55 10.31 -1.43 12.37
CA LEU A 55 10.54 -0.59 11.20
C LEU A 55 9.96 0.83 11.37
N ILE A 56 8.77 0.95 11.99
CA ILE A 56 8.17 2.27 12.24
C ILE A 56 9.02 3.08 13.21
N ASN A 57 9.58 2.45 14.25
CA ASN A 57 10.50 3.10 15.18
C ASN A 57 11.82 3.47 14.49
N ASP A 58 12.37 2.60 13.65
CA ASP A 58 13.57 2.90 12.86
C ASP A 58 13.35 4.11 11.95
N ILE A 59 12.17 4.23 11.34
CA ILE A 59 11.77 5.40 10.53
C ILE A 59 11.65 6.65 11.40
N ASP A 60 11.04 6.57 12.59
CA ASP A 60 10.93 7.71 13.50
C ASP A 60 12.31 8.23 13.91
N GLU A 61 13.21 7.33 14.32
CA GLU A 61 14.59 7.65 14.69
C GLU A 61 15.37 8.25 13.51
N GLN A 62 15.37 7.59 12.35
CA GLN A 62 16.16 8.02 11.19
C GLN A 62 15.60 9.27 10.49
N THR A 63 14.31 9.57 10.68
CA THR A 63 13.71 10.83 10.22
C THR A 63 13.75 11.93 11.26
N ASN A 64 14.44 11.72 12.40
CA ASN A 64 14.55 12.67 13.51
C ASN A 64 13.18 13.14 14.05
N GLY A 65 12.23 12.23 14.20
CA GLY A 65 10.91 12.55 14.75
C GLY A 65 9.94 13.19 13.77
N ARG A 66 10.28 13.24 12.47
CA ARG A 66 9.41 13.83 11.43
C ARG A 66 8.25 12.92 11.07
N ILE A 67 8.43 11.60 11.09
CA ILE A 67 7.38 10.60 10.84
C ILE A 67 7.26 9.74 12.09
N LYS A 68 6.27 10.03 12.93
CA LYS A 68 6.10 9.39 14.24
C LYS A 68 5.25 8.13 14.15
N PRO A 69 5.32 7.21 15.12
CA PRO A 69 4.44 6.04 15.18
C PRO A 69 2.94 6.39 15.11
N ASP A 70 2.52 7.49 15.73
CA ASP A 70 1.13 7.98 15.72
C ASP A 70 0.65 8.46 14.33
N ASP A 71 1.56 8.64 13.38
CA ASP A 71 1.21 9.05 12.02
C ASP A 71 0.81 7.85 11.13
N TRP A 72 0.93 6.62 11.63
CA TRP A 72 0.69 5.39 10.88
C TRP A 72 -0.69 4.80 11.14
N PHE A 73 -1.30 4.29 10.06
CA PHE A 73 -2.58 3.60 10.11
C PHE A 73 -2.44 2.19 9.54
N PRO A 74 -3.12 1.18 10.13
CA PRO A 74 -3.29 -0.10 9.45
C PRO A 74 -3.91 0.13 8.07
N VAL A 75 -3.44 -0.58 7.05
CA VAL A 75 -4.01 -0.49 5.69
C VAL A 75 -5.55 -0.58 5.65
N PRO A 76 -6.23 -1.48 6.40
CA PRO A 76 -7.69 -1.55 6.36
C PRO A 76 -8.42 -0.34 6.97
N ALA A 77 -7.72 0.55 7.69
CA ALA A 77 -8.31 1.79 8.19
C ALA A 77 -8.85 2.70 7.07
N MET A 78 -8.35 2.54 5.84
CA MET A 78 -8.79 3.31 4.67
C MET A 78 -10.00 2.68 3.94
N ALA A 79 -10.40 1.45 4.28
CA ALA A 79 -11.54 0.78 3.64
C ALA A 79 -12.87 1.59 3.71
N PRO A 80 -13.22 2.27 4.82
CA PRO A 80 -14.41 3.11 4.87
C PRO A 80 -14.43 4.23 3.82
N ILE A 81 -13.28 4.77 3.45
CA ILE A 81 -13.17 5.84 2.44
C ILE A 81 -13.55 5.30 1.06
N GLY A 82 -12.97 4.15 0.67
CA GLY A 82 -13.29 3.47 -0.59
C GLY A 82 -14.77 3.14 -0.68
N ARG A 83 -15.33 2.58 0.41
CA ARG A 83 -16.77 2.25 0.51
C ARG A 83 -17.66 3.48 0.35
N ALA A 84 -17.39 4.55 1.10
CA ALA A 84 -18.14 5.79 1.04
C ALA A 84 -18.14 6.39 -0.38
N LEU A 85 -16.98 6.43 -1.03
CA LEU A 85 -16.84 6.92 -2.40
C LEU A 85 -17.60 6.05 -3.40
N GLY A 86 -17.57 4.73 -3.24
CA GLY A 86 -18.28 3.80 -4.10
C GLY A 86 -19.80 3.96 -4.01
N LEU A 87 -20.33 4.07 -2.78
CA LEU A 87 -21.74 4.33 -2.53
C LEU A 87 -22.19 5.69 -3.09
N MET A 88 -21.37 6.74 -2.92
CA MET A 88 -21.65 8.06 -3.45
C MET A 88 -21.65 8.14 -4.98
N ARG A 89 -20.76 7.39 -5.63
CA ARG A 89 -20.61 7.39 -7.10
C ARG A 89 -21.50 6.33 -7.78
N GLY A 90 -22.11 5.43 -7.01
CA GLY A 90 -22.89 4.32 -7.55
C GLY A 90 -22.05 3.30 -8.32
N GLN A 91 -20.76 3.19 -8.01
CA GLN A 91 -19.83 2.25 -8.67
C GLN A 91 -18.91 1.60 -7.63
N PRO A 92 -18.53 0.33 -7.80
CA PRO A 92 -17.55 -0.31 -6.94
C PRO A 92 -16.24 0.51 -6.90
N GLN A 93 -15.66 0.61 -5.71
CA GLN A 93 -14.30 1.14 -5.52
C GLN A 93 -13.49 0.09 -4.77
N VAL A 94 -12.17 0.17 -4.90
CA VAL A 94 -11.28 -0.75 -4.18
C VAL A 94 -11.41 -0.50 -2.68
N GLU A 95 -11.80 -1.54 -1.95
CA GLU A 95 -11.76 -1.58 -0.49
C GLU A 95 -10.54 -2.39 -0.06
N MET A 96 -9.58 -1.77 0.63
CA MET A 96 -8.37 -2.45 1.10
C MET A 96 -8.66 -3.26 2.38
N GLY A 97 -9.47 -4.32 2.28
CA GLY A 97 -10.00 -5.09 3.42
C GLY A 97 -9.07 -6.15 4.01
N CYS A 98 -7.77 -5.88 4.09
CA CYS A 98 -6.80 -6.86 4.63
C CYS A 98 -6.80 -6.92 6.16
N HIS A 99 -6.17 -7.93 6.75
CA HIS A 99 -5.96 -7.98 8.20
C HIS A 99 -5.05 -6.83 8.67
N ALA A 100 -5.35 -6.20 9.80
CA ALA A 100 -4.62 -5.02 10.30
C ALA A 100 -3.12 -5.26 10.54
N ALA A 101 -2.74 -6.49 10.91
CA ALA A 101 -1.35 -6.89 11.08
C ALA A 101 -0.58 -7.19 9.77
N CYS A 102 -1.25 -7.13 8.60
CA CYS A 102 -0.57 -7.37 7.33
C CYS A 102 0.29 -6.19 6.90
N GLY A 103 -0.16 -4.96 7.16
CA GLY A 103 0.57 -3.79 6.74
C GLY A 103 0.07 -2.51 7.38
N MET A 104 0.96 -1.53 7.44
CA MET A 104 0.67 -0.18 7.90
C MET A 104 1.15 0.81 6.84
N SER A 105 0.52 1.98 6.81
CA SER A 105 0.92 3.06 5.91
C SER A 105 0.70 4.42 6.55
N THR A 106 1.54 5.35 6.15
CA THR A 106 1.33 6.78 6.31
C THR A 106 1.56 7.48 4.97
N PHE A 107 1.22 8.76 4.91
CA PHE A 107 1.51 9.60 3.75
C PHE A 107 2.28 10.82 4.22
N ILE A 108 3.27 11.22 3.45
CA ILE A 108 3.96 12.50 3.64
C ILE A 108 3.57 13.44 2.50
N PHE A 109 3.49 14.72 2.82
CA PHE A 109 3.24 15.79 1.87
C PHE A 109 4.50 16.65 1.75
N ILE A 110 4.93 16.89 0.52
CA ILE A 110 6.09 17.70 0.18
C ILE A 110 5.62 19.13 -0.07
N ASN A 111 6.14 20.04 0.74
CA ASN A 111 5.89 21.47 0.67
C ASN A 111 6.69 22.12 -0.46
N GLU A 112 6.34 23.36 -0.81
CA GLU A 112 7.00 24.11 -1.89
C GLU A 112 8.48 24.41 -1.61
N ASP A 113 8.88 24.40 -0.34
CA ASP A 113 10.27 24.55 0.11
C ASP A 113 11.10 23.25 0.01
N GLY A 114 10.47 22.15 -0.39
CA GLY A 114 11.10 20.83 -0.50
C GLY A 114 11.12 20.03 0.80
N GLU A 115 10.66 20.63 1.91
CA GLU A 115 10.48 19.91 3.17
C GLU A 115 9.20 19.07 3.14
N TYR A 116 9.13 18.03 3.97
CA TYR A 116 7.93 17.20 4.07
C TYR A 116 7.35 17.13 5.48
N GLU A 117 6.05 16.89 5.55
CA GLU A 117 5.33 16.65 6.81
C GLU A 117 4.33 15.49 6.66
N PRO A 118 4.08 14.70 7.71
CA PRO A 118 3.05 13.67 7.69
C PRO A 118 1.66 14.24 7.41
N ILE A 119 0.82 13.46 6.72
CA ILE A 119 -0.54 13.86 6.34
C ILE A 119 -1.42 14.19 7.56
N THR A 120 -1.15 13.55 8.70
CA THR A 120 -1.78 13.80 10.01
C THR A 120 -1.52 15.21 10.53
N GLN A 121 -0.47 15.90 10.08
CA GLN A 121 -0.21 17.31 10.40
C GLN A 121 -1.01 18.27 9.52
N ILE A 122 -1.56 17.77 8.40
CA ILE A 122 -2.37 18.56 7.46
C ILE A 122 -3.86 18.33 7.68
N ILE A 123 -4.26 17.08 7.93
CA ILE A 123 -5.65 16.66 8.15
C ILE A 123 -5.78 15.78 9.39
N ASP A 124 -6.92 15.86 10.06
CA ASP A 124 -7.34 14.89 11.06
C ASP A 124 -7.86 13.62 10.34
N VAL A 125 -6.98 12.63 10.21
CA VAL A 125 -7.26 11.38 9.49
C VAL A 125 -8.34 10.56 10.20
N ASP A 126 -8.34 10.52 11.54
CA ASP A 126 -9.36 9.80 12.31
C ASP A 126 -10.76 10.35 12.03
N LYS A 127 -10.91 11.69 12.07
CA LYS A 127 -12.19 12.33 11.75
C LYS A 127 -12.60 12.11 10.30
N PHE A 128 -11.65 11.99 9.40
CA PHE A 128 -11.91 11.64 8.00
C PHE A 128 -12.49 10.23 7.86
N ILE A 129 -11.91 9.26 8.57
CA ILE A 129 -12.38 7.87 8.61
C ILE A 129 -13.77 7.79 9.24
N GLU A 130 -14.00 8.45 10.39
CA GLU A 130 -15.30 8.51 11.05
C GLU A 130 -16.40 9.02 10.10
N ILE A 131 -16.16 10.13 9.40
CA ILE A 131 -17.12 10.70 8.46
C ILE A 131 -17.37 9.76 7.27
N ALA A 132 -16.36 9.04 6.79
CA ALA A 132 -16.54 8.05 5.73
C ALA A 132 -17.44 6.88 6.18
N VAL A 133 -17.29 6.40 7.43
CA VAL A 133 -18.20 5.40 8.02
C VAL A 133 -19.62 5.95 8.10
N GLU A 134 -19.80 7.17 8.61
CA GLU A 134 -21.12 7.81 8.70
C GLU A 134 -21.79 7.96 7.32
N ILE A 135 -21.01 8.34 6.29
CA ILE A 135 -21.50 8.42 4.91
C ILE A 135 -21.98 7.04 4.45
N SER A 136 -21.19 5.99 4.69
CA SER A 136 -21.56 4.63 4.31
C SER A 136 -22.87 4.19 4.98
N ASN A 137 -23.04 4.50 6.27
CA ASN A 137 -24.26 4.19 7.03
C ASN A 137 -25.50 4.91 6.49
N LEU A 138 -25.37 6.14 5.98
CA LEU A 138 -26.51 6.85 5.36
C LEU A 138 -27.12 6.07 4.18
N TYR A 139 -26.27 5.44 3.36
CA TYR A 139 -26.72 4.61 2.24
C TYR A 139 -27.23 3.26 2.72
N ALA A 140 -26.53 2.60 3.64
CA ALA A 140 -26.93 1.31 4.17
C ALA A 140 -28.30 1.34 4.86
N GLU A 141 -28.60 2.43 5.59
CA GLU A 141 -29.87 2.63 6.29
C GLU A 141 -31.00 3.19 5.40
N GLY A 142 -30.75 3.42 4.10
CA GLY A 142 -31.76 3.94 3.18
C GLY A 142 -32.30 5.32 3.56
N LYS A 143 -31.47 6.18 4.19
CA LYS A 143 -31.91 7.51 4.62
C LYS A 143 -32.36 8.34 3.43
N ARG A 144 -33.34 9.24 3.65
CA ARG A 144 -33.81 10.17 2.63
C ARG A 144 -32.67 11.08 2.13
N GLU A 145 -32.49 11.10 0.81
CA GLU A 145 -31.48 11.90 0.10
C GLU A 145 -30.04 11.70 0.62
N PRO A 146 -29.53 10.46 0.64
CA PRO A 146 -28.25 10.14 1.26
C PRO A 146 -27.12 10.94 0.60
N SER A 147 -27.15 11.11 -0.72
CA SER A 147 -26.16 11.90 -1.47
C SER A 147 -26.08 13.36 -1.06
N LYS A 148 -27.21 14.01 -0.72
CA LYS A 148 -27.19 15.40 -0.23
C LYS A 148 -26.56 15.46 1.16
N ARG A 149 -26.93 14.53 2.04
CA ARG A 149 -26.38 14.41 3.39
C ARG A 149 -24.88 14.09 3.38
N SER A 150 -24.41 13.25 2.46
CA SER A 150 -22.98 12.95 2.28
C SER A 150 -22.19 14.21 1.90
N LYS A 151 -22.72 15.05 0.99
CA LYS A 151 -22.07 16.33 0.64
C LYS A 151 -21.94 17.27 1.84
N VAL A 152 -22.95 17.32 2.71
CA VAL A 152 -22.91 18.12 3.95
C VAL A 152 -21.84 17.57 4.91
N LYS A 153 -21.77 16.24 5.09
CA LYS A 153 -20.74 15.61 5.93
C LYS A 153 -19.33 15.86 5.38
N LEU A 154 -19.13 15.71 4.06
CA LEU A 154 -17.85 16.04 3.43
C LEU A 154 -17.48 17.52 3.58
N ALA A 155 -18.45 18.44 3.48
CA ALA A 155 -18.21 19.85 3.72
C ALA A 155 -17.78 20.14 5.17
N ALA A 156 -18.19 19.31 6.13
CA ALA A 156 -17.76 19.45 7.52
C ALA A 156 -16.28 19.07 7.74
N LEU A 157 -15.70 18.23 6.87
CA LEU A 157 -14.28 17.84 6.93
C LEU A 157 -13.34 19.03 6.85
N VAL A 158 -13.78 20.11 6.21
CA VAL A 158 -13.04 21.38 6.07
C VAL A 158 -12.57 21.93 7.42
N ARG A 159 -13.32 21.68 8.51
CA ARG A 159 -12.96 22.11 9.86
C ARG A 159 -11.84 21.28 10.49
N HIS A 160 -11.56 20.11 9.92
CA HIS A 160 -10.56 19.15 10.37
C HIS A 160 -9.23 19.28 9.61
N PHE A 161 -9.11 20.29 8.76
CA PHE A 161 -7.83 20.68 8.13
C PHE A 161 -7.06 21.58 9.08
N LYS A 162 -5.83 21.18 9.38
CA LYS A 162 -4.92 21.90 10.27
C LYS A 162 -4.20 23.03 9.54
N LYS A 163 -3.92 22.86 8.23
CA LYS A 163 -3.19 23.83 7.41
C LYS A 163 -4.12 24.66 6.51
N LYS A 164 -4.30 25.95 6.84
CA LYS A 164 -5.22 26.86 6.12
C LYS A 164 -4.83 27.12 4.66
N GLY A 165 -3.54 27.07 4.32
CA GLY A 165 -3.03 27.33 2.96
C GLY A 165 -3.52 26.31 1.92
N MET A 166 -3.66 25.04 2.33
CA MET A 166 -4.09 23.95 1.44
C MET A 166 -5.61 23.73 1.44
N LEU A 167 -6.33 24.53 2.24
CA LEU A 167 -7.77 24.38 2.43
C LEU A 167 -8.54 24.54 1.12
N LYS A 168 -8.12 25.48 0.25
CA LYS A 168 -8.79 25.76 -1.02
C LYS A 168 -8.67 24.58 -1.99
N ASP A 169 -7.49 23.97 -2.08
CA ASP A 169 -7.22 22.82 -2.95
C ASP A 169 -7.92 21.56 -2.42
N LEU A 170 -8.00 21.39 -1.11
CA LEU A 170 -8.71 20.26 -0.51
C LEU A 170 -10.24 20.44 -0.58
N LEU A 171 -10.74 21.66 -0.41
CA LEU A 171 -12.15 22.01 -0.61
C LEU A 171 -12.64 21.70 -2.03
N THR A 172 -11.85 22.04 -3.05
CA THR A 172 -12.21 21.76 -4.44
C THR A 172 -12.25 20.27 -4.75
N LEU A 173 -11.39 19.45 -4.11
CA LEU A 173 -11.39 17.99 -4.23
C LEU A 173 -12.69 17.33 -3.74
N PHE A 174 -13.26 17.84 -2.64
CA PHE A 174 -14.43 17.23 -2.01
C PHE A 174 -15.78 17.81 -2.47
N LEU A 175 -15.81 19.07 -2.93
CA LEU A 175 -17.07 19.79 -3.18
C LEU A 175 -17.45 19.94 -4.65
N LYS A 176 -16.48 20.10 -5.54
CA LYS A 176 -16.74 20.11 -6.99
C LYS A 176 -16.50 18.70 -7.53
N LYS A 177 -17.19 18.31 -8.62
CA LYS A 177 -16.85 17.11 -9.40
C LYS A 177 -15.33 17.09 -9.50
N ALA A 178 -14.68 16.15 -8.82
CA ALA A 178 -13.24 16.10 -8.67
C ALA A 178 -12.60 16.34 -10.04
N GLU A 179 -12.16 17.57 -10.30
CA GLU A 179 -11.39 17.85 -11.49
C GLU A 179 -10.13 17.03 -11.27
N TYR A 180 -10.00 15.99 -12.09
CA TYR A 180 -8.91 15.02 -12.02
C TYR A 180 -7.56 15.73 -11.91
N GLU A 181 -7.45 16.91 -12.52
CA GLU A 181 -6.29 17.79 -12.49
C GLU A 181 -5.96 18.35 -11.10
N THR A 182 -6.94 18.81 -10.31
CA THR A 182 -6.71 19.28 -8.93
C THR A 182 -6.30 18.12 -8.02
N LEU A 183 -6.92 16.94 -8.20
CA LEU A 183 -6.54 15.75 -7.44
C LEU A 183 -5.14 15.29 -7.82
N ALA A 184 -4.84 15.25 -9.12
CA ALA A 184 -3.51 14.94 -9.60
C ALA A 184 -2.47 15.94 -9.06
N GLN A 185 -2.78 17.24 -8.99
CA GLN A 185 -1.88 18.24 -8.45
C GLN A 185 -1.61 18.05 -6.96
N PHE A 186 -2.64 17.77 -6.16
CA PHE A 186 -2.44 17.44 -4.75
C PHE A 186 -1.64 16.15 -4.58
N MET A 187 -2.01 15.09 -5.30
CA MET A 187 -1.32 13.79 -5.25
C MET A 187 0.13 13.87 -5.78
N ARG A 188 0.49 14.92 -6.55
CA ARG A 188 1.88 15.19 -6.94
C ARG A 188 2.75 15.63 -5.77
N GLY A 189 2.18 16.16 -4.69
CA GLY A 189 2.91 16.47 -3.46
C GLY A 189 2.92 15.32 -2.45
N VAL A 190 2.24 14.20 -2.73
CA VAL A 190 2.05 13.12 -1.75
C VAL A 190 2.95 11.93 -2.09
N ILE A 191 3.65 11.42 -1.08
CA ILE A 191 4.35 10.13 -1.14
C ILE A 191 3.77 9.21 -0.07
N MET A 192 3.38 8.00 -0.47
CA MET A 192 2.97 6.95 0.46
C MET A 192 4.20 6.28 1.07
N ILE A 193 4.28 6.21 2.39
CA ILE A 193 5.25 5.36 3.08
C ILE A 193 4.46 4.16 3.64
N GLY A 194 4.74 2.98 3.11
CA GLY A 194 4.02 1.75 3.43
C GLY A 194 4.94 0.67 3.96
N THR A 195 4.38 -0.27 4.70
CA THR A 195 5.03 -1.52 5.04
C THR A 195 4.05 -2.69 4.92
N MET A 196 4.50 -3.79 4.32
CA MET A 196 3.74 -5.03 4.19
C MET A 196 4.58 -6.20 4.69
N HIS A 197 4.16 -6.83 5.78
CA HIS A 197 4.89 -7.93 6.39
C HIS A 197 4.34 -9.27 5.91
N PHE A 198 5.02 -9.94 4.99
CA PHE A 198 4.60 -11.28 4.57
C PHE A 198 4.96 -12.32 5.62
N MET A 199 4.03 -13.24 5.87
CA MET A 199 4.24 -14.33 6.82
C MET A 199 5.19 -15.39 6.26
N ASP A 200 5.85 -16.09 7.15
CA ASP A 200 6.61 -17.31 6.90
C ASP A 200 6.20 -18.42 7.86
N ALA A 201 6.90 -19.56 7.78
CA ALA A 201 6.61 -20.73 8.60
C ALA A 201 6.68 -20.48 10.12
N TYR A 202 7.32 -19.39 10.57
CA TYR A 202 7.52 -19.08 11.98
C TYR A 202 6.56 -18.04 12.56
N ASN A 203 5.76 -17.37 11.73
CA ASN A 203 4.79 -16.35 12.16
C ASN A 203 3.45 -16.44 11.39
N MET A 204 3.12 -17.64 10.89
CA MET A 204 1.89 -17.90 10.17
C MET A 204 0.66 -17.71 11.07
N ASP A 205 -0.31 -16.95 10.57
CA ASP A 205 -1.55 -16.61 11.26
C ASP A 205 -2.74 -16.88 10.32
N LEU A 206 -3.71 -17.67 10.77
CA LEU A 206 -4.83 -18.10 9.94
C LEU A 206 -5.85 -16.99 9.67
N GLU A 207 -6.03 -16.03 10.59
CA GLU A 207 -6.93 -14.90 10.36
C GLU A 207 -6.37 -13.99 9.27
N ARG A 208 -5.04 -13.76 9.29
CA ARG A 208 -4.34 -13.05 8.22
C ARG A 208 -4.47 -13.75 6.86
N VAL A 209 -4.49 -15.08 6.84
CA VAL A 209 -4.74 -15.87 5.61
C VAL A 209 -6.18 -15.69 5.12
N GLN A 210 -7.17 -15.75 6.01
CA GLN A 210 -8.59 -15.58 5.66
C GLN A 210 -8.90 -14.19 5.10
N HIS A 211 -8.17 -13.16 5.56
CA HIS A 211 -8.32 -11.78 5.13
C HIS A 211 -7.23 -11.34 4.12
N CYS A 212 -6.64 -12.28 3.37
CA CYS A 212 -5.55 -11.94 2.46
C CYS A 212 -6.05 -11.21 1.20
N PRO A 213 -5.57 -9.97 0.92
CA PRO A 213 -5.96 -9.23 -0.29
C PRO A 213 -5.14 -9.63 -1.52
N ILE A 214 -4.04 -10.36 -1.34
CA ILE A 214 -3.12 -10.76 -2.41
C ILE A 214 -3.25 -12.26 -2.60
N ASN A 215 -3.66 -12.67 -3.79
CA ASN A 215 -3.98 -14.06 -4.07
C ASN A 215 -3.37 -14.50 -5.40
N TYR A 216 -3.05 -15.79 -5.50
CA TYR A 216 -2.66 -16.46 -6.73
C TYR A 216 -3.86 -17.23 -7.27
N ALA A 217 -4.26 -16.93 -8.51
CA ALA A 217 -5.09 -17.84 -9.28
C ALA A 217 -4.18 -18.90 -9.91
N ILE A 218 -4.52 -20.18 -9.75
CA ILE A 218 -3.74 -21.29 -10.30
C ILE A 218 -4.53 -22.05 -11.39
N PRO A 219 -3.87 -22.82 -12.27
CA PRO A 219 -4.49 -23.37 -13.47
C PRO A 219 -5.71 -24.28 -13.25
N ASP A 220 -5.85 -24.89 -12.07
CA ASP A 220 -7.04 -25.69 -11.72
C ASP A 220 -8.20 -24.86 -11.12
N GLY A 221 -8.15 -23.54 -11.26
CA GLY A 221 -9.22 -22.62 -10.87
C GLY A 221 -9.28 -22.26 -9.39
N ARG A 222 -8.40 -22.83 -8.56
CA ARG A 222 -8.28 -22.43 -7.15
C ARG A 222 -7.64 -21.05 -7.02
N ILE A 223 -8.01 -20.35 -5.96
CA ILE A 223 -7.41 -19.08 -5.52
C ILE A 223 -6.72 -19.34 -4.18
N ILE A 224 -5.41 -19.06 -4.11
CA ILE A 224 -4.59 -19.33 -2.93
C ILE A 224 -4.03 -18.01 -2.38
N PRO A 225 -4.21 -17.72 -1.07
CA PRO A 225 -3.60 -16.55 -0.42
C PRO A 225 -2.08 -16.50 -0.57
N PHE A 226 -1.52 -15.31 -0.68
CA PHE A 226 -0.10 -15.10 -1.03
C PHE A 226 0.86 -15.85 -0.08
N CYS A 227 0.70 -15.66 1.23
CA CYS A 227 1.65 -16.22 2.20
C CYS A 227 1.59 -17.75 2.24
N THR A 228 0.40 -18.35 2.16
CA THR A 228 0.23 -19.81 2.11
C THR A 228 0.68 -20.39 0.77
N TYR A 229 0.49 -19.68 -0.34
CA TYR A 229 1.05 -20.10 -1.61
C TYR A 229 2.57 -20.23 -1.50
N ASN A 230 3.24 -19.15 -1.08
CA ASN A 230 4.69 -19.11 -1.04
C ASN A 230 5.33 -20.00 0.03
N SER A 231 4.63 -20.27 1.13
CA SER A 231 5.19 -21.04 2.25
C SER A 231 4.80 -22.53 2.25
N ILE A 232 3.71 -22.90 1.57
CA ILE A 232 3.12 -24.24 1.66
C ILE A 232 2.85 -24.82 0.27
N HIS A 233 2.08 -24.12 -0.56
CA HIS A 233 1.51 -24.73 -1.77
C HIS A 233 2.37 -24.63 -3.03
N ARG A 234 3.37 -23.74 -3.05
CA ARG A 234 4.14 -23.43 -4.26
C ARG A 234 4.78 -24.68 -4.88
N GLN A 235 5.45 -25.52 -4.08
CA GLN A 235 6.12 -26.72 -4.59
C GLN A 235 5.13 -27.69 -5.25
N ASP A 236 3.98 -27.94 -4.62
CA ASP A 236 2.96 -28.84 -5.19
C ASP A 236 2.36 -28.28 -6.47
N VAL A 237 2.12 -26.96 -6.53
CA VAL A 237 1.59 -26.28 -7.71
C VAL A 237 2.61 -26.31 -8.85
N GLU A 238 3.86 -25.95 -8.59
CA GLU A 238 4.94 -25.97 -9.59
C GLU A 238 5.22 -27.39 -10.08
N SER A 239 5.20 -28.40 -9.21
CA SER A 239 5.36 -29.80 -9.62
C SER A 239 4.20 -30.31 -10.48
N LYS A 240 2.98 -29.80 -10.27
CA LYS A 240 1.78 -30.25 -11.00
C LYS A 240 1.57 -29.53 -12.33
N PHE A 241 1.91 -28.24 -12.39
CA PHE A 241 1.59 -27.37 -13.52
C PHE A 241 2.81 -26.75 -14.19
N GLY A 242 4.00 -26.92 -13.63
CA GLY A 242 5.24 -26.48 -14.25
C GLY A 242 5.43 -27.19 -15.59
N MET A 243 5.94 -26.44 -16.56
CA MET A 243 6.34 -26.95 -17.87
C MET A 243 7.74 -26.43 -18.18
N THR A 244 8.49 -27.20 -18.96
CA THR A 244 9.77 -26.74 -19.50
C THR A 244 9.55 -25.65 -20.54
N PHE A 245 10.60 -24.86 -20.81
CA PHE A 245 10.53 -23.84 -21.86
C PHE A 245 10.27 -24.46 -23.23
N ASP A 246 10.77 -25.67 -23.50
CA ASP A 246 10.57 -26.33 -24.80
C ASP A 246 9.11 -26.78 -24.96
N GLU A 247 8.50 -27.38 -23.94
CA GLU A 247 7.06 -27.70 -23.94
C GLU A 247 6.16 -26.46 -24.09
N TRP A 248 6.56 -25.36 -23.45
CA TRP A 248 5.87 -24.08 -23.58
C TRP A 248 5.98 -23.51 -25.01
N ARG A 249 7.17 -23.52 -25.61
CA ARG A 249 7.41 -23.06 -26.99
C ARG A 249 6.55 -23.81 -28.01
N ASP A 250 6.51 -25.14 -27.88
CA ASP A 250 5.77 -26.01 -28.78
C ASP A 250 4.26 -25.78 -28.69
N SER A 251 3.74 -25.50 -27.49
CA SER A 251 2.31 -25.30 -27.25
C SER A 251 1.82 -23.87 -27.52
N HIS A 252 2.66 -22.85 -27.31
CA HIS A 252 2.25 -21.44 -27.38
C HIS A 252 2.73 -20.68 -28.62
N LYS A 253 3.74 -21.17 -29.35
CA LYS A 253 4.37 -20.45 -30.49
C LYS A 253 4.69 -18.99 -30.11
N PRO A 254 5.65 -18.78 -29.20
CA PRO A 254 5.83 -17.49 -28.55
C PRO A 254 6.21 -16.39 -29.54
N THR A 255 5.75 -15.19 -29.23
CA THR A 255 6.15 -13.98 -29.94
C THR A 255 7.64 -13.71 -29.70
N LYS A 256 8.24 -12.92 -30.60
CA LYS A 256 9.62 -12.46 -30.44
C LYS A 256 9.85 -11.77 -29.09
N MET A 257 8.89 -10.98 -28.61
CA MET A 257 8.98 -10.28 -27.33
C MET A 257 9.00 -11.25 -26.14
N GLU A 258 8.16 -12.29 -26.18
CA GLU A 258 8.13 -13.30 -25.11
C GLU A 258 9.44 -14.10 -25.07
N GLU A 259 9.97 -14.50 -26.23
CA GLU A 259 11.29 -15.16 -26.31
C GLU A 259 12.43 -14.25 -25.83
N GLU A 260 12.42 -12.96 -26.20
CA GLU A 260 13.43 -12.00 -25.75
C GLU A 260 13.35 -11.76 -24.24
N THR A 261 12.15 -11.77 -23.64
CA THR A 261 11.97 -11.62 -22.18
C THR A 261 12.56 -12.78 -21.40
N ILE A 262 12.54 -13.99 -21.97
CA ILE A 262 13.11 -15.21 -21.36
C ILE A 262 14.63 -15.27 -21.56
N THR A 263 15.10 -14.97 -22.77
CA THR A 263 16.50 -15.18 -23.19
C THR A 263 17.41 -13.98 -22.96
N LYS A 264 16.85 -12.77 -22.84
CA LYS A 264 17.54 -11.50 -22.62
C LYS A 264 16.80 -10.67 -21.57
N PRO A 265 16.77 -11.12 -20.31
CA PRO A 265 16.04 -10.44 -19.24
C PRO A 265 16.65 -9.06 -18.88
N GLU A 266 17.85 -8.75 -19.37
CA GLU A 266 18.53 -7.49 -19.11
C GLU A 266 17.98 -6.35 -19.97
N PHE A 267 17.51 -5.29 -19.31
CA PHE A 267 17.16 -4.04 -19.95
C PHE A 267 18.45 -3.29 -20.35
N ASP A 268 18.88 -3.40 -21.61
CA ASP A 268 19.96 -2.57 -22.15
C ASP A 268 19.48 -1.12 -22.29
N GLY A 269 19.70 -0.32 -21.24
CA GLY A 269 19.32 1.09 -21.15
C GLY A 269 19.95 2.03 -22.20
N LYS A 270 20.66 1.50 -23.21
CA LYS A 270 21.29 2.28 -24.30
C LYS A 270 20.39 2.54 -25.50
N LYS A 271 19.23 1.89 -25.63
CA LYS A 271 18.40 1.99 -26.85
C LYS A 271 17.22 2.97 -26.81
N HIS A 272 16.95 3.61 -25.68
CA HIS A 272 15.81 4.54 -25.52
C HIS A 272 16.22 5.86 -24.86
N ARG A 273 17.22 6.54 -25.43
CA ARG A 273 17.48 7.97 -25.23
C ARG A 273 17.35 8.70 -26.55
#